data_AF-A0A1B8HLP4-F1
#
_entry.id   AF-A0A1B8HLP4-F1
#
_cell.length_a   1.000
_cell.length_b   1.000
_cell.length_c   1.000
_cell.angle_alpha   90.00
_cell.angle_beta   90.00
_cell.angle_gamma   90.00
#
_symmetry.space_group_name_H-M   'P 1'
#
loop_
_entity.id
_entity.type
_entity.pdbx_description
1 polymer ?
#
loop_
_entity_poly.entity_id
_entity_poly.type
_entity_poly.pdbx_seq_one_letter_code
_entity_poly.pdbx_strand_id
1 'polypeptide(L)'
;MSRPIDLIADITDEYIARHFEGTNYGHTNYRDIVGKGCLSAMAGYHNGHTTQCILINMGLTTEKLRLTKRGREFLFWHFNYQPVNGWK
;
A
#
# COMPACT_ATOMS: atom_id res chain seq x y z
N MET A 1 21.00 13.49 -2.67
CA MET A 1 20.57 12.46 -3.66
C MET A 1 19.14 12.10 -3.32
N SER A 2 18.20 12.55 -4.13
CA SER A 2 16.81 12.18 -3.89
C SER A 2 16.59 10.73 -4.31
N ARG A 3 15.96 9.96 -3.44
CA ARG A 3 15.63 8.57 -3.69
C ARG A 3 14.19 8.53 -4.23
N PRO A 4 13.92 8.07 -5.46
CA PRO A 4 12.56 7.78 -5.91
C PRO A 4 11.92 6.72 -5.00
N ILE A 5 10.58 6.67 -4.97
CA ILE A 5 9.73 5.82 -4.12
C ILE A 5 9.94 4.30 -4.32
N ASP A 6 10.88 3.93 -5.18
CA ASP A 6 11.29 2.58 -5.55
C ASP A 6 12.02 1.83 -4.42
N LEU A 7 12.05 2.33 -3.17
CA LEU A 7 12.91 1.82 -2.08
C LEU A 7 12.18 1.16 -0.90
N ILE A 8 10.94 0.74 -1.10
CA ILE A 8 10.68 -0.66 -0.73
C ILE A 8 10.93 -1.41 -2.02
N ALA A 9 12.17 -1.84 -2.21
CA ALA A 9 12.71 -2.30 -3.51
C ALA A 9 11.86 -3.37 -4.21
N ASP A 10 10.91 -3.97 -3.50
CA ASP A 10 10.03 -5.03 -3.96
C ASP A 10 8.51 -4.69 -3.96
N ILE A 11 8.09 -3.46 -3.64
CA ILE A 11 6.68 -3.00 -3.79
C ILE A 11 6.62 -1.87 -4.85
N THR A 12 6.80 -2.25 -6.12
CA THR A 12 6.60 -1.37 -7.26
C THR A 12 5.11 -1.27 -7.64
N ASP A 13 4.75 -0.34 -8.53
CA ASP A 13 3.37 -0.25 -9.01
C ASP A 13 2.97 -1.50 -9.82
N GLU A 14 3.90 -2.13 -10.53
CA GLU A 14 3.67 -3.39 -11.24
C GLU A 14 3.44 -4.54 -10.25
N TYR A 15 4.21 -4.59 -9.16
CA TYR A 15 3.98 -5.57 -8.09
C TYR A 15 2.60 -5.39 -7.48
N ILE A 16 2.18 -4.16 -7.21
CA ILE A 16 0.84 -3.85 -6.69
C ILE A 16 -0.21 -4.28 -7.71
N ALA A 17 -0.09 -3.88 -8.97
CA ALA A 17 -1.06 -4.17 -10.03
C ALA A 17 -1.34 -5.67 -10.17
N ARG A 18 -0.30 -6.52 -10.09
CA ARG A 18 -0.44 -7.98 -10.10
C ARG A 18 -1.36 -8.53 -9.01
N HIS A 19 -1.39 -7.90 -7.84
CA HIS A 19 -2.27 -8.31 -6.73
C HIS A 19 -3.72 -7.84 -6.91
N PHE A 20 -3.96 -6.88 -7.82
CA PHE A 20 -5.29 -6.39 -8.17
C PHE A 20 -5.84 -7.04 -9.45
N GLU A 21 -5.09 -7.90 -10.13
CA GLU A 21 -5.57 -8.63 -11.31
C GLU A 21 -6.86 -9.40 -11.01
N GLY A 22 -7.87 -9.23 -11.86
CA GLY A 22 -9.19 -9.85 -11.69
C GLY A 22 -10.11 -9.17 -10.67
N THR A 23 -9.67 -8.07 -10.02
CA THR A 23 -10.52 -7.27 -9.13
C THR A 23 -11.18 -6.09 -9.87
N ASN A 24 -12.34 -5.63 -9.39
CA ASN A 24 -13.02 -4.47 -9.96
C ASN A 24 -13.19 -3.37 -8.90
N TYR A 25 -12.27 -2.40 -8.91
CA TYR A 25 -12.32 -1.20 -8.06
C TYR A 25 -12.83 0.05 -8.81
N GLY A 26 -13.18 -0.07 -10.09
CA GLY A 26 -13.60 1.06 -10.93
C GLY A 26 -12.49 2.08 -11.26
N HIS A 27 -11.29 1.94 -10.69
CA HIS A 27 -10.13 2.78 -10.93
C HIS A 27 -8.82 2.02 -10.66
N THR A 28 -7.70 2.56 -11.16
CA THR A 28 -6.37 1.94 -11.10
C THR A 28 -5.40 2.60 -10.12
N ASN A 29 -5.88 3.47 -9.22
CA ASN A 29 -5.07 4.09 -8.18
C ASN A 29 -4.73 3.10 -7.03
N TYR A 30 -4.16 1.94 -7.37
CA TYR A 30 -3.97 0.82 -6.44
C TYR A 30 -2.99 1.13 -5.32
N ARG A 31 -1.95 1.93 -5.58
CA ARG A 31 -0.99 2.32 -4.55
C ARG A 31 -1.64 3.12 -3.42
N ASP A 32 -2.53 4.04 -3.76
CA ASP A 32 -3.32 4.80 -2.79
C ASP A 32 -4.32 3.90 -2.03
N ILE A 33 -4.95 2.93 -2.70
CA ILE A 33 -5.81 1.93 -2.04
C ILE A 33 -5.01 1.15 -0.99
N VAL A 34 -3.81 0.67 -1.34
CA VAL A 34 -2.93 -0.05 -0.42
C VAL A 34 -2.48 0.87 0.73
N GLY A 35 -2.10 2.11 0.43
CA GLY A 35 -1.70 3.10 1.43
C GLY A 35 -2.79 3.41 2.44
N LYS A 36 -4.00 3.70 1.96
CA LYS A 36 -5.19 3.91 2.80
C LYS A 36 -5.58 2.67 3.58
N GLY A 37 -5.47 1.48 2.99
CA GLY A 37 -5.73 0.21 3.68
C GLY A 37 -4.76 -0.05 4.84
N CYS A 38 -3.47 0.26 4.65
CA CYS A 38 -2.48 0.23 5.71
C CYS A 38 -2.75 1.28 6.80
N LEU A 39 -3.19 2.48 6.42
CA LEU A 39 -3.57 3.53 7.36
C LEU A 39 -4.77 3.11 8.22
N SER A 40 -5.82 2.54 7.60
CA SER A 40 -6.98 1.99 8.31
C SER A 40 -6.55 0.93 9.32
N ALA A 41 -5.70 -0.02 8.90
CA ALA A 41 -5.16 -1.05 9.81
C ALA A 41 -4.35 -0.44 10.97
N MET A 42 -3.55 0.61 10.72
CA MET A 42 -2.82 1.34 11.78
C MET A 42 -3.77 1.98 12.79
N ALA A 43 -4.86 2.59 12.30
CA ALA A 43 -5.85 3.31 13.10
C ALA A 43 -6.88 2.37 13.76
N GLY A 44 -6.85 1.07 13.48
CA GLY A 44 -7.82 0.09 13.99
C GLY A 44 -9.17 0.09 13.26
N TYR A 45 -9.25 0.71 12.07
CA TYR A 45 -10.43 0.66 11.22
C TYR A 45 -10.46 -0.59 10.35
N HIS A 46 -11.67 -0.99 9.96
CA HIS A 46 -11.90 -2.14 9.10
C HIS A 46 -11.60 -1.80 7.63
N ASN A 47 -11.05 -2.78 6.90
CA ASN A 47 -10.90 -2.74 5.45
C ASN A 47 -11.94 -3.65 4.80
N GLY A 48 -12.45 -3.30 3.62
CA GLY A 48 -13.27 -4.22 2.82
C GLY A 48 -12.53 -5.53 2.55
N HIS A 49 -13.27 -6.64 2.45
CA HIS A 49 -12.71 -8.00 2.39
C HIS A 49 -11.63 -8.16 1.31
N THR A 50 -11.90 -7.74 0.07
CA THR A 50 -10.93 -7.83 -1.04
C THR A 50 -9.65 -7.07 -0.75
N THR A 51 -9.76 -5.84 -0.24
CA THR A 51 -8.58 -5.03 0.13
C THR A 51 -7.80 -5.72 1.25
N GLN A 52 -8.49 -6.28 2.25
CA GLN A 52 -7.83 -6.98 3.34
C GLN A 52 -7.07 -8.22 2.86
N CYS A 53 -7.65 -9.02 1.95
CA CYS A 53 -6.97 -10.15 1.33
C CYS A 53 -5.71 -9.70 0.57
N ILE A 54 -5.80 -8.62 -0.20
CA ILE A 54 -4.65 -8.06 -0.92
C ILE A 54 -3.53 -7.65 0.05
N LEU A 55 -3.85 -6.92 1.11
CA LEU A 55 -2.88 -6.48 2.11
C LEU A 55 -2.20 -7.66 2.84
N ILE A 56 -2.94 -8.75 3.07
CA ILE A 56 -2.39 -9.99 3.64
C ILE A 56 -1.46 -10.67 2.63
N ASN A 57 -1.88 -10.82 1.37
CA ASN A 57 -1.09 -11.46 0.30
C ASN A 57 0.22 -10.71 0.04
N MET A 58 0.20 -9.38 0.15
CA MET A 58 1.40 -8.54 0.04
C MET A 58 2.28 -8.53 1.32
N GLY A 59 1.83 -9.20 2.39
CA GLY A 59 2.53 -9.26 3.68
C GLY A 59 2.53 -7.93 4.45
N LEU A 60 1.58 -7.03 4.18
CA LEU A 60 1.49 -5.69 4.79
C LEU A 60 0.70 -5.71 6.10
N THR A 61 -0.31 -6.56 6.18
CA THR A 61 -1.11 -6.77 7.39
C THR A 61 -1.23 -8.24 7.74
N THR A 62 -1.50 -8.54 8.99
CA THR A 62 -1.95 -9.87 9.42
C THR A 62 -3.47 -10.02 9.23
N GLU A 63 -3.97 -11.24 9.34
CA GLU A 63 -5.42 -11.54 9.35
C GLU A 63 -6.17 -10.79 10.46
N LYS A 64 -5.48 -10.39 11.53
CA LYS A 64 -6.05 -9.64 12.67
C LYS A 64 -5.96 -8.12 12.49
N LEU A 65 -5.86 -7.62 11.25
CA LEU A 65 -5.77 -6.19 10.92
C LEU A 65 -4.56 -5.47 11.55
N ARG A 66 -3.48 -6.19 11.86
CA ARG A 66 -2.26 -5.57 12.42
C ARG A 66 -1.22 -5.35 11.33
N LEU A 67 -0.61 -4.17 11.29
CA LEU A 67 0.50 -3.90 10.38
C LEU A 67 1.74 -4.74 10.71
N THR A 68 2.33 -5.32 9.68
CA THR A 68 3.66 -5.95 9.75
C THR A 68 4.76 -4.87 9.73
N LYS A 69 6.02 -5.27 9.90
CA LYS A 69 7.16 -4.36 9.69
C LYS A 69 7.13 -3.76 8.27
N ARG A 70 6.92 -4.61 7.26
CA ARG A 70 6.80 -4.24 5.85
C ARG A 70 5.64 -3.27 5.60
N GLY A 71 4.48 -3.52 6.22
CA GLY A 71 3.33 -2.62 6.15
C GLY A 71 3.60 -1.24 6.76
N ARG A 72 4.29 -1.18 7.91
CA ARG A 72 4.70 0.08 8.53
C ARG A 72 5.68 0.88 7.65
N GLU A 73 6.67 0.21 7.07
CA GLU A 73 7.62 0.82 6.15
C GLU A 73 6.89 1.38 4.92
N PHE A 74 5.99 0.58 4.32
CA PHE A 74 5.18 1.03 3.17
C PHE A 74 4.34 2.25 3.50
N LEU A 75 3.63 2.21 4.62
CA LEU A 75 2.78 3.29 5.06
C LEU A 75 3.58 4.58 5.32
N PHE A 76 4.73 4.47 5.99
CA PHE A 76 5.60 5.61 6.26
C PHE A 76 6.04 6.28 4.97
N TRP A 77 6.58 5.53 4.01
CA TRP A 77 7.03 6.09 2.74
C TRP A 77 5.88 6.60 1.88
N HIS A 78 4.74 5.92 1.86
CA HIS A 78 3.58 6.36 1.07
C HIS A 78 3.12 7.78 1.43
N PHE A 79 3.08 8.13 2.72
CA PHE A 79 2.61 9.45 3.18
C PHE A 79 3.71 10.48 3.44
N ASN A 80 4.96 10.06 3.67
CA ASN A 80 6.06 10.99 3.95
C ASN A 80 6.95 11.25 2.72
N TYR A 81 6.73 10.55 1.62
CA TYR A 81 7.48 10.79 0.40
C TYR A 81 6.97 12.05 -0.32
N GLN A 82 7.85 13.05 -0.45
CA GLN A 82 7.66 14.15 -1.37
C GLN A 82 8.50 13.87 -2.63
N PRO A 83 7.88 13.75 -3.83
CA PRO A 83 8.65 13.70 -5.06
C PRO A 83 9.43 15.02 -5.22
N VAL A 84 10.67 14.91 -5.69
CA VAL A 84 11.62 16.03 -5.88
C VAL A 84 11.07 17.14 -6.75
N ASN A 85 10.13 16.79 -7.62
CA ASN A 85 9.44 17.69 -8.52
C ASN A 85 8.00 17.80 -8.02
N GLY A 86 7.78 18.67 -7.03
CA GLY A 86 6.51 18.86 -6.32
C GLY A 86 5.27 18.81 -7.22
N TRP A 87 4.13 18.51 -6.58
CA TRP A 87 2.83 18.26 -7.20
C TRP A 87 2.58 19.24 -8.36
N LYS A 88 2.46 18.71 -9.59
CA LYS A 88 1.96 19.48 -10.74
C LYS A 88 0.45 19.51 -10.72
#